data_AF-A0A8X7BTD3-F1
#
_entry.id   AF-A0A8X7BTD3-F1
#
_cell.length_a   1.000
_cell.length_b   1.000
_cell.length_c   1.000
_cell.angle_alpha   90.00
_cell.angle_beta   90.00
_cell.angle_gamma   90.00
#
_symmetry.space_group_name_H-M   'P 1'
#
loop_
_entity.id
_entity.type
_entity.pdbx_description
1 polymer ?
#
loop_
_entity_poly.entity_id
_entity_poly.type
_entity_poly.pdbx_seq_one_letter_code
_entity_poly.pdbx_strand_id
1 'polypeptide(L)'
;MGERVCSGVALLINHATSFSSVLIRTLLQAVAMQISIFSTVTICNVYLPPNAPLNFRELQELIDQFPSPFILLGDFNAPHLLWGCQDRNSRGKVVEKLLT
;
A
#
# COMPACT_ATOMS: atom_id res chain seq x y z
N MET A 1 12.40 13.74 -26.65
CA MET A 1 11.49 12.58 -26.74
C MET A 1 11.66 11.83 -25.43
N GLY A 2 10.89 12.18 -24.41
CA GLY A 2 11.05 11.65 -23.05
C GLY A 2 10.22 10.39 -22.90
N GLU A 3 10.84 9.28 -22.55
CA GLU A 3 10.12 8.08 -22.14
C GLU A 3 9.23 8.43 -20.95
N ARG A 4 7.92 8.28 -21.12
CA ARG A 4 7.00 8.27 -19.98
C ARG A 4 7.27 6.99 -19.21
N VAL A 5 8.06 7.09 -18.16
CA VAL A 5 8.09 6.04 -17.13
C VAL A 5 6.75 6.12 -16.40
N CYS A 6 5.80 5.26 -16.77
CA CYS A 6 4.62 5.04 -15.94
C CYS A 6 5.08 4.24 -14.71
N SER A 7 5.42 4.95 -13.63
CA SER A 7 5.53 4.33 -12.31
C SER A 7 4.19 3.67 -11.98
N GLY A 8 4.24 2.43 -11.52
CA GLY A 8 3.04 1.64 -11.26
C GLY A 8 3.32 0.51 -10.30
N VAL A 9 2.27 0.10 -9.59
CA VAL A 9 2.28 -1.06 -8.72
C VAL A 9 1.58 -2.22 -9.41
N ALA A 10 2.01 -3.43 -9.09
CA ALA A 10 1.39 -4.66 -9.57
C ALA A 10 1.28 -5.68 -8.44
N LEU A 11 0.31 -6.59 -8.58
CA LEU A 11 0.21 -7.81 -7.80
C LEU A 11 0.22 -8.98 -8.78
N LEU A 12 1.16 -9.90 -8.60
CA LEU A 12 1.21 -11.15 -9.35
C LEU A 12 0.66 -12.26 -8.44
N ILE A 13 -0.41 -12.92 -8.89
CA ILE A 13 -1.07 -13.98 -8.12
C ILE A 13 -0.88 -15.29 -8.86
N ASN A 14 -0.55 -16.35 -8.10
CA ASN A 14 -0.51 -17.71 -8.63
C ASN A 14 -1.89 -18.10 -9.19
N HIS A 15 -1.92 -18.62 -10.42
CA HIS A 15 -3.15 -19.06 -11.09
C HIS A 15 -3.94 -20.13 -10.32
N ALA A 16 -3.30 -20.88 -9.42
CA ALA A 16 -3.96 -21.86 -8.55
C ALA A 16 -4.73 -21.20 -7.38
N THR A 17 -4.50 -19.92 -7.10
CA THR A 17 -5.16 -19.19 -6.02
C THR A 17 -6.42 -18.50 -6.56
N SER A 18 -7.56 -18.68 -5.89
CA SER A 18 -8.76 -17.90 -6.20
C SER A 18 -8.57 -16.44 -5.80
N PHE A 19 -8.86 -15.51 -6.70
CA PHE A 19 -8.73 -14.08 -6.44
C PHE A 19 -9.82 -13.25 -7.15
N SER A 20 -10.02 -12.02 -6.66
CA SER A 20 -10.84 -11.00 -7.31
C SER A 20 -10.18 -9.62 -7.17
N SER A 21 -10.39 -8.75 -8.15
CA SER A 21 -9.92 -7.36 -8.08
C SER A 21 -10.78 -6.53 -7.13
N VAL A 22 -10.17 -5.71 -6.28
CA VAL A 22 -10.87 -4.72 -5.46
C VAL A 22 -10.78 -3.36 -6.13
N LEU A 23 -11.93 -2.75 -6.40
CA LEU A 23 -11.96 -1.39 -6.89
C LEU A 23 -11.66 -0.43 -5.73
N ILE A 24 -10.53 0.24 -5.79
CA ILE A 24 -10.12 1.26 -4.82
C ILE A 24 -10.23 2.65 -5.42
N ARG A 25 -10.71 3.60 -4.62
CA ARG A 25 -10.78 5.03 -4.94
C ARG A 25 -9.71 5.74 -4.13
N THR A 26 -8.57 6.01 -4.76
CA THR A 26 -7.44 6.68 -4.11
C THR A 26 -6.62 7.47 -5.13
N LEU A 27 -5.92 8.50 -4.66
CA LEU A 27 -4.90 9.20 -5.43
C LEU A 27 -3.51 8.57 -5.25
N LEU A 28 -3.36 7.66 -4.29
CA LEU A 28 -2.13 6.92 -4.06
C LEU A 28 -1.92 5.88 -5.17
N GLN A 29 -0.66 5.59 -5.49
CA GLN A 29 -0.33 4.50 -6.43
C GLN A 29 -0.52 3.17 -5.71
N ALA A 30 -1.72 2.61 -5.81
CA ALA A 30 -2.09 1.38 -5.13
C ALA A 30 -2.85 0.43 -6.07
N VAL A 31 -2.74 -0.86 -5.79
CA VAL A 31 -3.58 -1.92 -6.36
C VAL A 31 -3.97 -2.89 -5.26
N ALA A 32 -5.23 -3.29 -5.25
CA ALA A 32 -5.75 -4.20 -4.24
C ALA A 32 -6.47 -5.40 -4.87
N MET A 33 -6.26 -6.57 -4.29
CA MET A 33 -6.90 -7.81 -4.70
C MET A 33 -7.34 -8.59 -3.46
N GLN A 34 -8.51 -9.21 -3.52
CA GLN A 34 -8.92 -10.21 -2.54
C GLN A 34 -8.42 -11.56 -3.00
N ILE A 35 -7.80 -12.29 -2.09
CA ILE A 35 -7.35 -13.65 -2.34
C ILE A 35 -7.99 -14.60 -1.34
N SER A 36 -8.33 -15.80 -1.81
CA SER A 36 -8.84 -16.87 -0.98
C SER A 36 -7.79 -17.96 -0.88
N ILE A 37 -7.18 -18.09 0.30
CA ILE A 37 -6.27 -19.20 0.62
C ILE A 37 -6.97 -20.08 1.66
N PHE A 38 -6.87 -19.73 2.94
CA PHE A 38 -7.60 -20.36 4.05
C PHE A 38 -8.85 -19.58 4.44
N SER A 39 -8.77 -18.25 4.32
CA SER A 39 -9.85 -17.28 4.44
C SER A 39 -9.65 -16.21 3.36
N THR A 40 -10.66 -15.36 3.14
CA THR A 40 -10.53 -14.22 2.25
C THR A 40 -9.75 -13.10 2.94
N VAL A 41 -8.64 -12.69 2.32
CA VAL A 41 -7.80 -11.57 2.76
C VAL A 41 -7.70 -10.56 1.63
N THR A 42 -7.81 -9.27 1.95
CA THR A 42 -7.50 -8.20 0.99
C THR A 42 -6.01 -7.87 1.04
N ILE A 43 -5.29 -8.00 -0.07
CA ILE A 43 -3.91 -7.53 -0.20
C ILE A 43 -3.92 -6.22 -0.98
N CYS A 44 -3.34 -5.17 -0.41
CA CYS A 44 -3.12 -3.89 -1.06
C CYS A 44 -1.60 -3.63 -1.17
N ASN A 45 -1.11 -3.50 -2.41
CA ASN A 45 0.26 -3.07 -2.69
C ASN A 45 0.26 -1.57 -3.01
N VAL A 46 1.03 -0.78 -2.26
CA VAL A 46 1.13 0.68 -2.40
C VAL A 46 2.57 1.13 -2.67
N TYR A 47 2.73 2.07 -3.58
CA TYR A 47 3.97 2.81 -3.77
C TYR A 47 3.75 4.28 -3.40
N LEU A 48 4.54 4.78 -2.46
CA LEU A 48 4.50 6.18 -2.05
C LEU A 48 5.80 6.84 -2.54
N PRO A 49 5.77 7.70 -3.57
CA PRO A 49 6.99 8.34 -4.07
C PRO A 49 7.69 9.14 -2.96
N PRO A 50 9.04 9.11 -2.89
CA PRO A 50 9.81 9.67 -1.77
C PRO A 50 9.60 11.17 -1.56
N ASN A 51 9.40 11.91 -2.65
CA ASN A 51 9.30 13.37 -2.66
C ASN A 51 7.85 13.87 -2.75
N ALA A 52 6.87 12.98 -2.87
CA ALA A 52 5.47 13.38 -2.86
C ALA A 52 5.01 13.70 -1.42
N PRO A 53 4.13 14.69 -1.21
CA PRO A 53 3.47 14.86 0.09
C PRO A 53 2.74 13.57 0.49
N LEU A 54 2.79 13.23 1.78
CA LEU A 54 2.04 12.09 2.33
C LEU A 54 1.18 12.57 3.49
N ASN A 55 -0.13 12.38 3.36
CA ASN A 55 -1.09 12.70 4.40
C ASN A 55 -1.62 11.42 5.04
N PHE A 56 -1.76 11.41 6.37
CA PHE A 56 -2.36 10.30 7.11
C PHE A 56 -3.78 9.99 6.62
N ARG A 57 -4.56 11.04 6.33
CA ARG A 57 -5.95 10.88 5.89
C ARG A 57 -6.08 10.09 4.60
N GLU A 58 -5.19 10.28 3.63
CA GLU A 58 -5.24 9.55 2.35
C GLU A 58 -4.93 8.05 2.53
N LEU A 59 -4.01 7.73 3.45
CA LEU A 59 -3.72 6.34 3.83
C LEU A 59 -4.91 5.71 4.58
N GLN A 60 -5.53 6.45 5.48
CA GLN A 60 -6.69 5.97 6.22
C GLN A 60 -7.89 5.73 5.28
N GLU A 61 -8.19 6.69 4.39
CA GLU A 61 -9.25 6.54 3.39
C GLU A 61 -8.99 5.37 2.43
N LEU A 62 -7.73 5.01 2.16
CA LEU A 62 -7.40 3.80 1.41
C LEU A 62 -7.72 2.53 2.22
N ILE A 63 -7.33 2.49 3.50
CA ILE A 63 -7.51 1.32 4.36
C ILE A 63 -8.97 1.07 4.71
N ASP A 64 -9.74 2.14 4.94
CA ASP A 64 -11.17 2.08 5.29
C ASP A 64 -12.03 1.43 4.18
N GLN A 65 -11.47 1.28 2.97
CA GLN A 65 -12.12 0.57 1.85
C GLN A 65 -12.04 -0.96 1.96
N PHE A 66 -11.21 -1.50 2.86
CA PHE A 66 -10.94 -2.93 2.96
C PHE A 66 -11.72 -3.61 4.09
N PRO A 67 -12.40 -4.74 3.83
CA PRO A 67 -12.88 -5.58 4.93
C PRO A 67 -11.68 -6.23 5.65
N SER A 68 -11.81 -6.39 6.98
CA SER A 68 -10.86 -7.18 7.76
C SER A 68 -11.07 -8.68 7.49
N PRO A 69 -9.99 -9.48 7.32
CA PRO A 69 -8.58 -9.10 7.40
C PRO A 69 -8.02 -8.51 6.10
N PHE A 70 -7.05 -7.60 6.24
CA PHE A 70 -6.29 -7.05 5.12
C PHE A 70 -4.79 -6.99 5.42
N ILE A 71 -3.99 -6.92 4.36
CA ILE A 71 -2.54 -6.70 4.38
C ILE A 71 -2.26 -5.48 3.50
N LEU A 72 -1.68 -4.44 4.09
CA LEU A 72 -1.10 -3.31 3.37
C LEU A 72 0.41 -3.52 3.26
N LEU A 73 0.95 -3.50 2.04
CA LEU A 73 2.37 -3.71 1.77
C LEU A 73 2.86 -2.80 0.64
N GLY A 74 4.17 -2.74 0.43
CA GLY A 74 4.80 -2.05 -0.70
C GLY A 74 5.95 -1.16 -0.25
N ASP A 75 6.31 -0.19 -1.08
CA ASP A 75 7.39 0.76 -0.78
C ASP A 75 6.81 2.11 -0.36
N PHE A 76 6.89 2.37 0.95
CA PHE A 76 6.33 3.56 1.58
C PHE A 76 7.27 4.78 1.47
N ASN A 77 8.54 4.59 1.08
CA ASN A 77 9.59 5.61 1.16
C ASN A 77 9.53 6.44 2.46
N ALA A 78 9.36 5.73 3.58
CA ALA A 78 9.14 6.30 4.89
C ALA A 78 10.15 5.66 5.85
N PRO A 79 11.38 6.18 5.99
CA PRO A 79 12.34 5.68 6.97
C PRO A 79 11.83 5.90 8.41
N HIS A 80 11.91 4.85 9.23
CA HIS A 80 11.60 4.89 10.65
C HIS A 80 12.27 3.76 11.44
N LEU A 81 12.48 3.97 12.75
CA LEU A 81 13.09 3.00 13.65
C LEU A 81 12.27 1.70 13.78
N LEU A 82 10.94 1.78 13.69
CA LEU A 82 10.06 0.61 13.87
C LEU A 82 10.31 -0.51 12.85
N TRP A 83 10.81 -0.17 11.67
CA TRP A 83 11.20 -1.13 10.64
C TRP A 83 12.71 -1.09 10.33
N GLY A 84 13.52 -0.73 11.34
CA GLY A 84 14.96 -0.92 11.32
C GLY A 84 15.79 0.14 10.60
N CYS A 85 15.21 1.28 10.21
CA CYS A 85 15.98 2.39 9.65
C CYS A 85 16.52 3.30 10.77
N GLN A 86 17.80 3.67 10.71
CA GLN A 86 18.42 4.61 11.66
C GLN A 86 17.88 6.03 11.50
N ASP A 87 17.38 6.36 10.32
CA ASP A 87 16.78 7.64 10.02
C ASP A 87 15.30 7.66 10.39
N ARG A 88 14.81 8.87 10.68
CA ARG A 88 13.40 9.15 10.90
C ARG A 88 13.03 10.38 10.11
N ASN A 89 11.95 10.30 9.33
CA ASN A 89 11.37 11.49 8.72
C ASN A 89 9.89 11.64 9.07
N SER A 90 9.30 12.76 8.65
CA SER A 90 7.88 13.04 8.86
C SER A 90 6.98 11.96 8.25
N ARG A 91 7.38 11.36 7.13
CA ARG A 91 6.64 10.28 6.46
C ARG A 91 6.59 9.02 7.31
N GLY A 92 7.72 8.64 7.92
CA GLY A 92 7.79 7.52 8.88
C GLY A 92 6.79 7.68 10.01
N LYS A 93 6.68 8.88 10.58
CA LYS A 93 5.69 9.19 11.63
C LYS A 93 4.25 9.11 11.13
N VAL A 94 3.98 9.41 9.86
CA VAL A 94 2.64 9.28 9.27
C VAL A 94 2.26 7.80 9.12
N VAL A 95 3.17 6.97 8.62
CA VAL A 95 2.93 5.53 8.46
C VAL A 95 2.84 4.82 9.81
N GLU A 96 3.66 5.22 10.79
CA GLU A 96 3.60 4.70 12.16
C GLU A 96 2.22 4.85 12.80
N LYS A 97 1.50 5.94 12.52
CA LYS A 97 0.14 6.16 13.05
C LYS A 97 -0.89 5.10 12.61
N LEU A 98 -0.60 4.33 11.56
CA LEU A 98 -1.46 3.21 11.16
C LEU A 98 -1.39 2.02 12.14
N LEU A 99 -0.35 2.00 12.99
CA LEU A 99 -0.08 0.92 13.95
C LEU A 99 -0.48 1.26 15.38
N THR A 100 -0.93 2.50 15.64
CA THR A 100 -1.22 3.05 16.98
C THR A 100 -2.66 3.51 17.07
#